data_AF-A0A970I8P9-F1
#
_entry.id   AF-A0A970I8P9-F1
#
_cell.length_a   1.000
_cell.length_b   1.000
_cell.length_c   1.000
_cell.angle_alpha   90.00
_cell.angle_beta   90.00
_cell.angle_gamma   90.00
#
_symmetry.space_group_name_H-M   'P 1'
#
loop_
_entity.id
_entity.type
_entity.pdbx_description
1 polymer ?
#
loop_
_entity_poly.entity_id
_entity_poly.type
_entity_poly.pdbx_seq_one_letter_code
_entity_poly.pdbx_strand_id
1 'polypeptide(L)'
;MNYRILSLLSFLICSNLVAQYSTPNTGVHWTLDDIANQSPGTITVAGNEYTLHEDLLIEVNDSLSLNEILTLKIAPGVEIEVKGYFSSDADEITITAVDQADPYKGFWMYDTSEIYFNNTLVEFGGGIRVITPNFMMENSEVSNNNNPSGSATGGAITFSNGSPVIRNSTFKNNHHPALSSGANTSVAIQIENSYFEGNNTNNNNRPQINMGPSGDADSTRIINNTIIGNRDFNMVGGISVSSLTGVTNKFLVKGNTLRDNRYGFTSLGNVSTGIIQDNIFEDNDTETNPMNGGSGISLYNTGMVYIIGNEIRRSLWGITLIGSALANLGSDDAEDINPGGNIFSENGNGGEIYALFNNTPNEVKALHNCWIEGQQSTAEDVEGVISHVVDDPTLGEVFFDPFICGIEMNTNELNKSDFKIYPNPAQNSFTIQSNENGSVKIFDLNGKLVQSEMKTEDSKLIPINLPKGVYLVEFNSGKAKSTQKLIVR
;
A
#
# COMPACT_ATOMS: atom_id res chain seq x y z
N MET A 1 -49.38 12.09 -66.70
CA MET A 1 -49.10 13.40 -66.08
C MET A 1 -49.07 13.19 -64.58
N ASN A 2 -47.88 13.12 -63.99
CA ASN A 2 -47.61 13.22 -62.54
C ASN A 2 -46.08 13.14 -62.34
N TYR A 3 -45.44 14.30 -62.20
CA TYR A 3 -44.05 14.41 -61.75
C TYR A 3 -44.06 14.40 -60.22
N ARG A 4 -43.32 13.47 -59.59
CA ARG A 4 -42.98 13.54 -58.17
C ARG A 4 -41.58 14.12 -58.05
N ILE A 5 -41.51 15.35 -57.54
CA ILE A 5 -40.29 16.01 -57.08
C ILE A 5 -39.96 15.43 -55.70
N LEU A 6 -38.81 14.77 -55.58
CA LEU A 6 -38.26 14.31 -54.32
C LEU A 6 -37.28 15.40 -53.83
N SER A 7 -37.64 16.12 -52.76
CA SER A 7 -36.72 17.03 -52.07
C SER A 7 -35.75 16.22 -51.22
N LEU A 8 -34.45 16.32 -51.51
CA LEU A 8 -33.38 15.88 -50.62
C LEU A 8 -33.21 16.96 -49.52
N LEU A 9 -33.50 16.61 -48.27
CA LEU A 9 -33.08 17.38 -47.10
C LEU A 9 -31.64 16.97 -46.76
N SER A 10 -30.68 17.87 -46.94
CA SER A 10 -29.30 17.69 -46.48
C SER A 10 -29.21 18.04 -44.99
N PHE A 11 -28.96 17.04 -44.14
CA PHE A 11 -28.57 17.24 -42.74
C PHE A 11 -27.12 17.77 -42.71
N LEU A 12 -26.92 19.02 -42.29
CA LEU A 12 -25.61 19.51 -41.89
C LEU A 12 -25.30 18.90 -40.52
N ILE A 13 -24.29 18.02 -40.47
CA ILE A 13 -23.66 17.61 -39.22
C ILE A 13 -22.64 18.69 -38.90
N CYS A 14 -22.93 19.54 -37.91
CA CYS A 14 -21.94 20.42 -37.30
C CYS A 14 -21.05 19.56 -36.39
N SER A 15 -19.86 19.20 -36.88
CA SER A 15 -18.78 18.75 -36.00
C SER A 15 -18.25 19.97 -35.24
N ASN A 16 -18.45 20.00 -33.92
CA ASN A 16 -17.71 20.91 -33.06
C ASN A 16 -16.24 20.49 -33.13
N LEU A 17 -15.41 21.29 -33.80
CA LEU A 17 -13.96 21.17 -33.69
C LEU A 17 -13.60 21.62 -32.28
N VAL A 18 -13.15 20.69 -31.43
CA VAL A 18 -12.48 21.04 -30.18
C VAL A 18 -11.12 21.59 -30.56
N ALA A 19 -10.79 22.78 -30.06
CA ALA A 19 -9.47 23.36 -30.31
C ALA A 19 -8.42 22.53 -29.57
N GLN A 20 -7.39 22.10 -30.29
CA GLN A 20 -6.29 21.29 -29.79
C GLN A 20 -4.99 21.77 -30.43
N TYR A 21 -3.96 21.95 -29.62
CA TYR A 21 -2.58 22.08 -30.10
C TYR A 21 -1.89 20.73 -30.02
N SER A 22 -1.22 20.34 -31.11
CA SER A 22 -0.36 19.17 -31.14
C SER A 22 1.07 19.59 -31.40
N THR A 23 2.02 19.04 -30.65
CA THR A 23 3.44 19.23 -30.97
C THR A 23 3.73 18.63 -32.36
N PRO A 24 4.71 19.15 -33.11
CA PRO A 24 4.88 18.88 -34.54
C PRO A 24 5.43 17.48 -34.87
N ASN A 25 5.71 16.65 -33.87
CA ASN A 25 6.27 15.31 -33.99
C ASN A 25 7.67 15.27 -34.61
N THR A 26 8.55 16.17 -34.16
CA THR A 26 9.87 16.40 -34.79
C THR A 26 11.06 15.92 -33.96
N GLY A 27 10.83 15.36 -32.76
CA GLY A 27 11.92 15.00 -31.86
C GLY A 27 12.31 16.11 -30.88
N VAL A 28 11.44 17.09 -30.67
CA VAL A 28 11.76 18.30 -29.91
C VAL A 28 11.38 18.13 -28.44
N HIS A 29 12.22 18.68 -27.56
CA HIS A 29 11.94 18.84 -26.15
C HIS A 29 11.26 20.19 -25.92
N TRP A 30 10.04 20.15 -25.40
CA TRP A 30 9.21 21.33 -25.18
C TRP A 30 9.15 21.69 -23.70
N THR A 31 9.25 22.98 -23.43
CA THR A 31 8.78 23.59 -22.19
C THR A 31 7.42 24.25 -22.42
N LEU A 32 6.75 24.69 -21.35
CA LEU A 32 5.53 25.49 -21.50
C LEU A 32 5.80 26.84 -22.18
N ASP A 33 6.99 27.43 -22.01
CA ASP A 33 7.40 28.66 -22.71
C ASP A 33 7.58 28.44 -24.22
N ASP A 34 8.13 27.29 -24.64
CA ASP A 34 8.24 26.95 -26.06
C ASP A 34 6.86 26.86 -26.71
N ILE A 35 5.90 26.22 -26.03
CA ILE A 35 4.52 26.11 -26.49
C ILE A 35 3.85 27.49 -26.49
N ALA A 36 4.00 28.29 -25.45
CA ALA A 36 3.42 29.64 -25.38
C ALA A 36 3.95 30.56 -26.48
N ASN A 37 5.25 30.44 -26.83
CA ASN A 37 5.86 31.21 -27.91
C ASN A 37 5.34 30.80 -29.29
N GLN A 38 5.09 29.51 -29.50
CA GLN A 38 4.63 28.97 -30.79
C GLN A 38 3.11 29.01 -30.97
N SER A 39 2.36 28.85 -29.88
CA SER A 39 0.91 28.90 -29.83
C SER A 39 0.41 29.71 -28.62
N PRO A 40 0.47 31.06 -28.70
CA PRO A 40 0.00 31.94 -27.62
C PRO A 40 -1.49 31.83 -27.30
N GLY A 41 -2.29 31.20 -28.19
CA GLY A 41 -3.70 30.90 -27.95
C GLY A 41 -3.90 29.67 -27.06
N THR A 42 -2.97 28.73 -27.09
CA THR A 42 -3.04 27.49 -26.31
C THR A 42 -2.54 27.71 -24.89
N ILE A 43 -1.41 28.42 -24.71
CA ILE A 43 -0.84 28.71 -23.40
C ILE A 43 -0.56 30.21 -23.25
N THR A 44 -1.00 30.77 -22.13
CA THR A 44 -0.61 32.12 -21.68
C THR A 44 0.27 32.06 -20.44
N VAL A 45 1.24 32.96 -20.34
CA VAL A 45 2.25 32.97 -19.27
C VAL A 45 2.19 34.28 -18.48
N ALA A 46 2.24 34.19 -17.15
CA ALA A 46 2.30 35.31 -16.23
C ALA A 46 3.27 35.01 -15.06
N GLY A 47 4.56 35.27 -15.28
CA GLY A 47 5.61 34.84 -14.33
C GLY A 47 5.70 33.32 -14.34
N ASN A 48 5.58 32.69 -13.18
CA ASN A 48 5.63 31.23 -13.04
C ASN A 48 4.24 30.58 -13.16
N GLU A 49 3.19 31.35 -13.47
CA GLU A 49 1.85 30.85 -13.71
C GLU A 49 1.60 30.70 -15.22
N TYR A 50 1.22 29.50 -15.62
CA TYR A 50 0.85 29.15 -16.98
C TYR A 50 -0.64 28.81 -17.00
N THR A 51 -1.38 29.26 -18.00
CA THR A 51 -2.78 28.85 -18.22
C THR A 51 -2.91 28.13 -19.54
N LEU A 52 -3.36 26.88 -19.51
CA LEU A 52 -3.67 26.07 -20.68
C LEU A 52 -5.16 26.22 -21.04
N HIS A 53 -5.44 26.74 -22.24
CA HIS A 53 -6.78 27.10 -22.70
C HIS A 53 -7.44 26.08 -23.63
N GLU A 54 -6.64 25.22 -24.24
CA GLU A 54 -7.05 24.26 -25.28
C GLU A 54 -6.37 22.91 -25.03
N ASP A 55 -6.91 21.82 -25.59
CA ASP A 55 -6.31 20.50 -25.46
C ASP A 55 -4.86 20.50 -25.95
N LEU A 56 -3.99 19.77 -25.23
CA LEU A 56 -2.57 19.69 -25.55
C LEU A 56 -2.18 18.25 -25.84
N LEU A 57 -1.75 17.98 -27.08
CA LEU A 57 -1.26 16.68 -27.50
C LEU A 57 0.26 16.71 -27.70
N ILE A 58 0.97 15.91 -26.91
CA ILE A 58 2.40 15.66 -27.06
C ILE A 58 2.59 14.45 -27.97
N GLU A 59 3.03 14.68 -29.20
CA GLU A 59 3.21 13.66 -30.22
C GLU A 59 4.36 12.69 -29.92
N VAL A 60 4.33 11.51 -30.55
CA VAL A 60 5.13 10.34 -30.18
C VAL A 60 6.64 10.57 -30.10
N ASN A 61 7.21 11.42 -30.96
CA ASN A 61 8.65 11.72 -30.93
C ASN A 61 9.00 12.94 -30.08
N ASP A 62 8.03 13.71 -29.61
CA ASP A 62 8.28 14.92 -28.85
C ASP A 62 8.18 14.64 -27.34
N SER A 63 8.56 15.64 -26.55
CA SER A 63 8.41 15.59 -25.10
C SER A 63 7.97 16.91 -24.51
N LEU A 64 7.26 16.86 -23.39
CA LEU A 64 6.96 18.02 -22.55
C LEU A 64 7.66 17.85 -21.20
N SER A 65 8.43 18.86 -20.80
CA SER A 65 9.09 18.92 -19.50
C SER A 65 8.65 20.14 -18.71
N LEU A 66 8.15 19.89 -17.49
CA LEU A 66 7.96 20.89 -16.46
C LEU A 66 9.18 20.79 -15.53
N ASN A 67 10.17 21.65 -15.74
CA ASN A 67 11.51 21.54 -15.14
C ASN A 67 11.93 22.77 -14.32
N GLU A 68 10.97 23.64 -14.03
CA GLU A 68 11.12 24.81 -13.18
C GLU A 68 9.96 24.91 -12.20
N ILE A 69 10.11 25.74 -11.15
CA ILE A 69 9.03 26.00 -10.20
C ILE A 69 7.89 26.71 -10.92
N LEU A 70 6.74 26.06 -11.06
CA LEU A 70 5.60 26.61 -11.80
C LEU A 70 4.24 26.17 -11.28
N THR A 71 3.22 26.95 -11.64
CA THR A 71 1.82 26.58 -11.52
C THR A 71 1.19 26.51 -12.91
N LEU A 72 0.74 25.33 -13.32
CA LEU A 72 -0.05 25.12 -14.52
C LEU A 72 -1.54 25.08 -14.16
N LYS A 73 -2.28 26.12 -14.54
CA LYS A 73 -3.74 26.16 -14.47
C LYS A 73 -4.34 25.67 -15.78
N ILE A 74 -5.28 24.74 -15.70
CA ILE A 74 -5.92 24.15 -16.88
C ILE A 74 -7.39 24.57 -16.93
N ALA A 75 -7.83 25.06 -18.09
CA ALA A 75 -9.20 25.53 -18.29
C ALA A 75 -10.23 24.38 -18.22
N PRO A 76 -11.51 24.69 -17.96
CA PRO A 76 -12.57 23.68 -17.88
C PRO A 76 -12.63 22.76 -19.11
N GLY A 77 -12.76 21.46 -18.87
CA GLY A 77 -12.90 20.47 -19.94
C GLY A 77 -11.67 20.18 -20.80
N VAL A 78 -10.54 20.88 -20.57
CA VAL A 78 -9.29 20.67 -21.31
C VAL A 78 -8.55 19.41 -20.85
N GLU A 79 -7.97 18.68 -21.79
CA GLU A 79 -7.18 17.45 -21.57
C GLU A 79 -5.73 17.60 -22.06
N ILE A 80 -4.81 17.02 -21.29
CA ILE A 80 -3.41 16.84 -21.73
C ILE A 80 -3.25 15.38 -22.18
N GLU A 81 -2.92 15.20 -23.45
CA GLU A 81 -2.71 13.92 -24.09
C GLU A 81 -1.21 13.71 -24.37
N VAL A 82 -0.65 12.56 -23.99
CA VAL A 82 0.78 12.26 -24.15
C VAL A 82 0.96 10.96 -24.91
N LYS A 83 1.55 11.02 -26.10
CA LYS A 83 2.05 9.87 -26.86
C LYS A 83 3.56 9.70 -26.76
N GLY A 84 4.29 10.81 -26.62
CA GLY A 84 5.75 10.83 -26.44
C GLY A 84 6.15 10.77 -24.97
N TYR A 85 7.04 11.66 -24.54
CA TYR A 85 7.53 11.71 -23.16
C TYR A 85 6.92 12.89 -22.38
N PHE A 86 6.58 12.66 -21.11
CA PHE A 86 6.20 13.71 -20.17
C PHE A 86 7.03 13.59 -18.90
N SER A 87 7.63 14.71 -18.48
CA SER A 87 8.23 14.84 -17.17
C SER A 87 7.76 16.07 -16.42
N SER A 88 7.58 15.91 -15.12
CA SER A 88 7.50 17.01 -14.16
C SER A 88 8.51 16.75 -13.06
N ASP A 89 9.52 17.60 -12.98
CA ASP A 89 10.67 17.43 -12.07
C ASP A 89 11.31 18.79 -11.79
N ALA A 90 10.88 19.41 -10.69
CA ALA A 90 11.44 20.65 -10.15
C ALA A 90 11.22 20.69 -8.63
N ASP A 91 11.72 21.73 -7.96
CA ASP A 91 11.55 21.85 -6.50
C ASP A 91 10.07 21.88 -6.08
N GLU A 92 9.21 22.51 -6.89
CA GLU A 92 7.76 22.61 -6.62
C GLU A 92 6.99 22.82 -7.93
N ILE A 93 6.08 21.90 -8.28
CA ILE A 93 5.17 22.03 -9.43
C ILE A 93 3.74 21.86 -8.95
N THR A 94 2.86 22.78 -9.33
CA THR A 94 1.41 22.65 -9.11
C THR A 94 0.68 22.58 -10.43
N ILE A 95 -0.20 21.59 -10.58
CA ILE A 95 -1.14 21.46 -11.70
C ILE A 95 -2.55 21.49 -11.11
N THR A 96 -3.35 22.46 -11.52
CA THR A 96 -4.66 22.75 -10.92
C THR A 96 -5.65 23.29 -11.95
N ALA A 97 -6.92 23.41 -11.59
CA ALA A 97 -7.93 24.03 -12.45
C ALA A 97 -7.88 25.56 -12.42
N VAL A 98 -8.27 26.19 -13.54
CA VAL A 98 -8.60 27.62 -13.57
C VAL A 98 -9.83 27.91 -12.69
N ASP A 99 -10.84 27.05 -12.77
CA ASP A 99 -12.04 27.07 -11.94
C ASP A 99 -12.20 25.72 -11.23
N GLN A 100 -12.06 25.69 -9.91
CA GLN A 100 -12.17 24.46 -9.12
C GLN A 100 -13.59 23.89 -9.07
N ALA A 101 -14.61 24.69 -9.40
CA ALA A 101 -15.99 24.25 -9.52
C ALA A 101 -16.32 23.70 -10.92
N ASP A 102 -15.49 24.00 -11.93
CA ASP A 102 -15.57 23.45 -13.29
C ASP A 102 -14.19 22.94 -13.76
N PRO A 103 -13.75 21.79 -13.23
CA PRO A 103 -12.42 21.24 -13.46
C PRO A 103 -12.02 20.99 -14.91
N TYR A 104 -10.71 20.86 -15.13
CA TYR A 104 -10.16 20.28 -16.36
C TYR A 104 -10.49 18.78 -16.49
N LYS A 105 -10.39 18.25 -17.71
CA LYS A 105 -10.77 16.87 -18.02
C LYS A 105 -9.77 15.86 -17.47
N GLY A 106 -8.48 16.15 -17.50
CA GLY A 106 -7.44 15.31 -16.91
C GLY A 106 -6.28 15.04 -17.85
N PHE A 107 -5.62 13.90 -17.65
CA PHE A 107 -4.51 13.43 -18.46
C PHE A 107 -4.81 12.11 -19.14
N TRP A 108 -4.37 11.99 -20.38
CA TRP A 108 -4.39 10.74 -21.13
C TRP A 108 -2.98 10.35 -21.57
N MET A 109 -2.40 9.36 -20.89
CA MET A 109 -1.09 8.82 -21.19
C MET A 109 -1.25 7.58 -22.08
N TYR A 110 -1.00 7.74 -23.38
CA TYR A 110 -1.15 6.67 -24.38
C TYR A 110 -0.15 5.53 -24.17
N ASP A 111 -0.39 4.38 -24.80
CA ASP A 111 0.42 3.16 -24.67
C ASP A 111 1.89 3.34 -25.07
N THR A 112 2.18 4.27 -25.98
CA THR A 112 3.54 4.59 -26.44
C THR A 112 4.31 5.49 -25.49
N SER A 113 3.64 6.11 -24.51
CA SER A 113 4.24 7.18 -23.72
C SER A 113 5.21 6.69 -22.66
N GLU A 114 6.08 7.59 -22.20
CA GLU A 114 6.92 7.39 -21.01
C GLU A 114 6.70 8.58 -20.07
N ILE A 115 6.37 8.28 -18.81
CA ILE A 115 5.80 9.25 -17.89
C ILE A 115 6.58 9.29 -16.58
N TYR A 116 7.01 10.49 -16.18
CA TYR A 116 7.69 10.76 -14.92
C TYR A 116 7.06 11.93 -14.16
N PHE A 117 6.69 11.71 -12.90
CA PHE A 117 6.27 12.75 -11.96
C PHE A 117 7.18 12.78 -10.75
N ASN A 118 7.72 13.94 -10.42
CA ASN A 118 8.49 14.21 -9.22
C ASN A 118 8.12 15.59 -8.64
N ASN A 119 7.98 15.69 -7.32
CA ASN A 119 7.64 16.95 -6.61
C ASN A 119 6.45 17.72 -7.23
N THR A 120 5.42 16.98 -7.67
CA THR A 120 4.28 17.56 -8.39
C THR A 120 2.98 17.37 -7.63
N LEU A 121 2.24 18.46 -7.42
CA LEU A 121 0.86 18.45 -6.95
C LEU A 121 -0.09 18.47 -8.16
N VAL A 122 -1.04 17.53 -8.19
CA VAL A 122 -2.13 17.46 -9.19
C VAL A 122 -3.48 17.48 -8.48
N GLU A 123 -4.25 18.55 -8.67
CA GLU A 123 -5.51 18.75 -7.94
C GLU A 123 -6.62 19.39 -8.78
N PHE A 124 -7.86 19.25 -8.31
CA PHE A 124 -9.06 19.83 -8.95
C PHE A 124 -9.20 19.46 -10.44
N GLY A 125 -8.81 18.23 -10.81
CA GLY A 125 -8.93 17.71 -12.17
C GLY A 125 -9.79 16.45 -12.28
N GLY A 126 -9.74 15.84 -13.46
CA GLY A 126 -10.38 14.56 -13.77
C GLY A 126 -9.46 13.34 -13.79
N GLY A 127 -8.33 13.45 -13.10
CA GLY A 127 -7.38 12.35 -12.88
C GLY A 127 -6.49 12.02 -14.08
N ILE A 128 -5.68 10.97 -13.90
CA ILE A 128 -4.62 10.55 -14.82
C ILE A 128 -4.94 9.14 -15.34
N ARG A 129 -5.23 9.03 -16.64
CA ARG A 129 -5.42 7.74 -17.30
C ARG A 129 -4.10 7.26 -17.88
N VAL A 130 -3.62 6.11 -17.40
CA VAL A 130 -2.33 5.52 -17.77
C VAL A 130 -2.55 4.25 -18.57
N ILE A 131 -2.28 4.31 -19.88
CA ILE A 131 -2.31 3.16 -20.77
C ILE A 131 -0.92 2.52 -20.90
N THR A 132 0.13 3.34 -20.91
CA THR A 132 1.53 2.90 -21.00
C THR A 132 1.94 1.99 -19.84
N PRO A 133 2.82 1.00 -20.08
CA PRO A 133 3.50 0.27 -19.00
C PRO A 133 4.61 1.10 -18.30
N ASN A 134 4.99 2.25 -18.87
CA ASN A 134 6.13 3.06 -18.45
C ASN A 134 5.65 4.29 -17.65
N PHE A 135 5.43 4.09 -16.35
CA PHE A 135 4.99 5.15 -15.45
C PHE A 135 5.76 5.09 -14.13
N MET A 136 6.30 6.23 -13.73
CA MET A 136 6.95 6.45 -12.45
C MET A 136 6.46 7.75 -11.82
N MET A 137 6.10 7.70 -10.54
CA MET A 137 5.74 8.86 -9.74
C MET A 137 6.45 8.79 -8.39
N GLU A 138 7.15 9.86 -8.02
CA GLU A 138 7.88 9.97 -6.76
C GLU A 138 7.59 11.33 -6.11
N ASN A 139 7.56 11.39 -4.77
CA ASN A 139 7.47 12.65 -4.00
C ASN A 139 6.33 13.59 -4.44
N SER A 140 5.23 13.05 -4.96
CA SER A 140 4.17 13.82 -5.61
C SER A 140 2.85 13.68 -4.85
N GLU A 141 1.91 14.60 -5.10
CA GLU A 141 0.58 14.58 -4.49
C GLU A 141 -0.51 14.60 -5.57
N VAL A 142 -1.49 13.71 -5.46
CA VAL A 142 -2.70 13.72 -6.31
C VAL A 142 -3.90 13.78 -5.39
N SER A 143 -4.49 14.97 -5.24
CA SER A 143 -5.51 15.23 -4.22
C SER A 143 -6.66 16.08 -4.73
N ASN A 144 -7.82 15.98 -4.09
CA ASN A 144 -8.99 16.82 -4.37
C ASN A 144 -9.47 16.80 -5.83
N ASN A 145 -9.10 15.78 -6.63
CA ASN A 145 -9.60 15.64 -7.98
C ASN A 145 -11.10 15.30 -7.92
N ASN A 146 -11.92 16.25 -8.37
CA ASN A 146 -13.36 16.31 -8.13
C ASN A 146 -14.19 16.21 -9.41
N ASN A 147 -13.58 16.01 -10.59
CA ASN A 147 -14.32 15.77 -11.83
C ASN A 147 -14.70 14.29 -11.96
N PRO A 148 -15.98 13.91 -11.77
CA PRO A 148 -16.39 12.51 -11.78
C PRO A 148 -16.32 11.86 -13.17
N SER A 149 -16.35 12.66 -14.23
CA SER A 149 -16.40 12.22 -15.64
C SER A 149 -15.15 12.66 -16.42
N GLY A 150 -14.01 12.75 -15.74
CA GLY A 150 -12.73 13.07 -16.32
C GLY A 150 -12.08 11.95 -17.14
N SER A 151 -10.81 12.14 -17.48
CA SER A 151 -9.98 11.17 -18.21
C SER A 151 -9.88 9.84 -17.46
N ALA A 152 -9.78 9.87 -16.13
CA ALA A 152 -9.70 8.69 -15.28
C ALA A 152 -11.00 8.48 -14.49
N THR A 153 -11.69 7.37 -14.74
CA THR A 153 -13.01 7.06 -14.14
C THR A 153 -12.98 5.86 -13.18
N GLY A 154 -11.83 5.18 -13.06
CA GLY A 154 -11.62 4.07 -12.13
C GLY A 154 -11.02 4.51 -10.79
N GLY A 155 -10.19 5.55 -10.82
CA GLY A 155 -9.42 6.12 -9.72
C GLY A 155 -8.79 7.46 -10.14
N ALA A 156 -8.21 8.22 -9.20
CA ALA A 156 -7.46 9.44 -9.46
C ALA A 156 -6.29 9.18 -10.41
N ILE A 157 -5.68 7.99 -10.31
CA ILE A 157 -4.88 7.39 -11.37
C ILE A 157 -5.47 6.03 -11.73
N THR A 158 -5.66 5.78 -13.03
CA THR A 158 -6.17 4.49 -13.55
C THR A 158 -5.15 3.86 -14.49
N PHE A 159 -4.69 2.64 -14.18
CA PHE A 159 -3.68 1.91 -14.94
C PHE A 159 -4.28 0.81 -15.81
N SER A 160 -3.66 0.56 -16.97
CA SER A 160 -4.14 -0.45 -17.92
C SER A 160 -3.14 -1.58 -18.21
N ASN A 161 -1.85 -1.40 -17.96
CA ASN A 161 -0.84 -2.44 -18.18
C ASN A 161 0.46 -2.14 -17.41
N GLY A 162 1.37 -3.12 -17.37
CA GLY A 162 2.75 -2.96 -16.93
C GLY A 162 2.96 -3.04 -15.41
N SER A 163 4.12 -2.56 -14.98
CA SER A 163 4.54 -2.51 -13.57
C SER A 163 4.82 -1.06 -13.15
N PRO A 164 3.79 -0.20 -13.12
CA PRO A 164 3.95 1.20 -12.72
C PRO A 164 4.49 1.31 -11.30
N VAL A 165 5.25 2.37 -11.01
CA VAL A 165 5.87 2.58 -9.71
C VAL A 165 5.43 3.92 -9.11
N ILE A 166 5.06 3.88 -7.83
CA ILE A 166 4.68 5.05 -7.03
C ILE A 166 5.47 5.00 -5.72
N ARG A 167 6.22 6.06 -5.40
CA ARG A 167 6.96 6.17 -4.14
C ARG A 167 6.75 7.51 -3.44
N ASN A 168 6.81 7.50 -2.11
CA ASN A 168 6.84 8.71 -1.29
C ASN A 168 5.74 9.73 -1.64
N SER A 169 4.59 9.25 -2.12
CA SER A 169 3.57 10.11 -2.72
C SER A 169 2.31 10.15 -1.86
N THR A 170 1.47 11.15 -2.08
CA THR A 170 0.28 11.43 -1.28
C THR A 170 -0.97 11.41 -2.16
N PHE A 171 -2.04 10.78 -1.68
CA PHE A 171 -3.35 10.77 -2.33
C PHE A 171 -4.44 11.11 -1.33
N LYS A 172 -5.15 12.23 -1.51
CA LYS A 172 -6.18 12.64 -0.55
C LYS A 172 -7.47 13.10 -1.20
N ASN A 173 -8.60 12.73 -0.62
CA ASN A 173 -9.92 13.32 -0.91
C ASN A 173 -10.31 13.33 -2.39
N ASN A 174 -9.81 12.38 -3.18
CA ASN A 174 -10.21 12.26 -4.58
C ASN A 174 -11.64 11.71 -4.68
N HIS A 175 -12.39 12.17 -5.69
CA HIS A 175 -13.76 11.72 -5.94
C HIS A 175 -13.84 10.20 -6.17
N HIS A 176 -12.88 9.66 -6.91
CA HIS A 176 -12.70 8.23 -7.17
C HIS A 176 -11.67 7.62 -6.18
N PRO A 177 -11.50 6.29 -6.13
CA PRO A 177 -10.33 5.66 -5.51
C PRO A 177 -9.03 6.38 -5.83
N ALA A 178 -8.00 6.30 -5.00
CA ALA A 178 -6.70 6.89 -5.34
C ALA A 178 -6.14 6.21 -6.60
N LEU A 179 -6.11 4.88 -6.58
CA LEU A 179 -5.49 4.07 -7.62
C LEU A 179 -6.44 2.97 -8.07
N SER A 180 -6.42 2.66 -9.36
CA SER A 180 -7.19 1.53 -9.89
C SER A 180 -6.58 0.88 -11.12
N SER A 181 -7.00 -0.37 -11.39
CA SER A 181 -6.85 -1.00 -12.71
C SER A 181 -8.06 -1.84 -13.09
N GLY A 182 -8.14 -2.23 -14.36
CA GLY A 182 -9.23 -3.06 -14.87
C GLY A 182 -9.15 -4.51 -14.37
N ALA A 183 -10.30 -5.13 -14.13
CA ALA A 183 -10.37 -6.53 -13.69
C ALA A 183 -9.89 -7.55 -14.76
N ASN A 184 -9.85 -7.14 -16.02
CA ASN A 184 -9.46 -7.93 -17.19
C ASN A 184 -8.09 -7.51 -17.76
N THR A 185 -7.34 -6.67 -17.05
CA THR A 185 -6.01 -6.19 -17.44
C THR A 185 -4.97 -6.62 -16.41
N SER A 186 -3.72 -6.82 -16.85
CA SER A 186 -2.62 -7.19 -15.96
C SER A 186 -1.81 -5.96 -15.56
N VAL A 187 -1.86 -5.58 -14.28
CA VAL A 187 -1.09 -4.44 -13.73
C VAL A 187 -0.40 -4.87 -12.44
N ALA A 188 0.92 -4.98 -12.47
CA ALA A 188 1.75 -5.34 -11.33
C ALA A 188 2.37 -4.09 -10.67
N ILE A 189 1.51 -3.21 -10.15
CA ILE A 189 1.92 -1.93 -9.56
C ILE A 189 2.82 -2.12 -8.34
N GLN A 190 3.78 -1.21 -8.16
CA GLN A 190 4.63 -1.11 -6.97
C GLN A 190 4.37 0.21 -6.26
N ILE A 191 3.89 0.15 -5.02
CA ILE A 191 3.53 1.30 -4.20
C ILE A 191 4.33 1.26 -2.91
N GLU A 192 5.19 2.25 -2.69
CA GLU A 192 6.11 2.27 -1.55
C GLU A 192 6.05 3.59 -0.77
N ASN A 193 6.07 3.51 0.56
CA ASN A 193 6.24 4.66 1.46
C ASN A 193 5.28 5.84 1.19
N SER A 194 4.06 5.55 0.73
CA SER A 194 3.08 6.55 0.30
C SER A 194 1.92 6.68 1.30
N TYR A 195 1.21 7.81 1.24
CA TYR A 195 0.12 8.17 2.13
C TYR A 195 -1.20 8.30 1.38
N PHE A 196 -2.25 7.67 1.89
CA PHE A 196 -3.59 7.66 1.31
C PHE A 196 -4.61 8.04 2.39
N GLU A 197 -5.45 9.04 2.12
CA GLU A 197 -6.47 9.49 3.07
C GLU A 197 -7.78 9.89 2.39
N GLY A 198 -8.91 9.34 2.85
CA GLY A 198 -10.24 9.83 2.48
C GLY A 198 -10.56 9.81 0.98
N ASN A 199 -9.85 9.00 0.17
CA ASN A 199 -10.14 8.85 -1.25
C ASN A 199 -11.46 8.13 -1.48
N ASN A 200 -11.99 8.23 -2.69
CA ASN A 200 -13.34 7.78 -3.05
C ASN A 200 -14.44 8.53 -2.28
N THR A 201 -14.42 9.87 -2.34
CA THR A 201 -15.45 10.72 -1.70
C THR A 201 -16.86 10.52 -2.28
N ASN A 202 -16.97 9.86 -3.44
CA ASN A 202 -18.24 9.35 -3.97
C ASN A 202 -18.87 8.25 -3.10
N ASN A 203 -18.14 7.71 -2.10
CA ASN A 203 -18.59 6.67 -1.17
C ASN A 203 -19.28 5.50 -1.88
N ASN A 204 -18.70 5.04 -2.99
CA ASN A 204 -19.16 3.85 -3.70
C ASN A 204 -18.39 2.60 -3.21
N ASN A 205 -18.85 1.41 -3.57
CA ASN A 205 -18.25 0.13 -3.16
C ASN A 205 -16.89 -0.15 -3.85
N ARG A 206 -15.89 0.68 -3.59
CA ARG A 206 -14.52 0.54 -4.07
C ARG A 206 -13.54 1.01 -2.99
N PRO A 207 -12.41 0.31 -2.79
CA PRO A 207 -11.41 0.73 -1.83
C PRO A 207 -10.59 1.92 -2.33
N GLN A 208 -9.74 2.48 -1.46
CA GLN A 208 -8.80 3.54 -1.84
C GLN A 208 -7.77 3.07 -2.87
N ILE A 209 -7.26 1.84 -2.73
CA ILE A 209 -6.39 1.17 -3.70
C ILE A 209 -7.15 -0.02 -4.29
N ASN A 210 -7.58 0.08 -5.55
CA ASN A 210 -8.48 -0.89 -6.18
C ASN A 210 -7.83 -1.57 -7.40
N MET A 211 -6.98 -2.55 -7.14
CA MET A 211 -6.21 -3.21 -8.19
C MET A 211 -6.88 -4.51 -8.68
N GLY A 212 -6.93 -4.64 -10.00
CA GLY A 212 -7.15 -5.90 -10.69
C GLY A 212 -5.92 -6.82 -10.63
N PRO A 213 -5.87 -7.85 -11.50
CA PRO A 213 -4.84 -8.88 -11.45
C PRO A 213 -3.46 -8.36 -11.90
N SER A 214 -2.39 -8.90 -11.33
CA SER A 214 -1.01 -8.55 -11.70
C SER A 214 -0.50 -9.20 -13.00
N GLY A 215 -1.10 -10.33 -13.41
CA GLY A 215 -0.57 -11.20 -14.45
C GLY A 215 0.58 -12.09 -13.97
N ASP A 216 1.18 -12.83 -14.91
CA ASP A 216 2.23 -13.83 -14.61
C ASP A 216 3.64 -13.25 -14.50
N ALA A 217 3.88 -12.09 -15.13
CA ALA A 217 5.21 -11.53 -15.32
C ALA A 217 5.81 -10.96 -14.03
N ASP A 218 4.97 -10.43 -13.15
CA ASP A 218 5.37 -9.78 -11.90
C ASP A 218 4.21 -9.84 -10.87
N SER A 219 4.37 -9.17 -9.73
CA SER A 219 3.39 -9.10 -8.64
C SER A 219 3.05 -7.66 -8.26
N THR A 220 1.82 -7.42 -7.85
CA THR A 220 1.42 -6.18 -7.17
C THR A 220 2.13 -6.09 -5.81
N ARG A 221 2.83 -4.99 -5.52
CA ARG A 221 3.55 -4.76 -4.26
C ARG A 221 3.04 -3.48 -3.61
N ILE A 222 2.54 -3.59 -2.39
CA ILE A 222 2.06 -2.46 -1.59
C ILE A 222 2.82 -2.51 -0.27
N ILE A 223 3.82 -1.65 -0.12
CA ILE A 223 4.84 -1.74 0.93
C ILE A 223 4.97 -0.44 1.73
N ASN A 224 4.94 -0.52 3.05
CA ASN A 224 5.21 0.59 3.97
C ASN A 224 4.34 1.83 3.76
N ASN A 225 3.10 1.65 3.30
CA ASN A 225 2.17 2.74 3.07
C ASN A 225 1.29 2.98 4.29
N THR A 226 0.74 4.20 4.41
CA THR A 226 -0.30 4.53 5.38
C THR A 226 -1.61 4.81 4.64
N ILE A 227 -2.67 4.08 4.98
CA ILE A 227 -3.99 4.15 4.33
C ILE A 227 -5.06 4.41 5.40
N ILE A 228 -5.54 5.65 5.48
CA ILE A 228 -6.52 6.09 6.46
C ILE A 228 -7.85 6.36 5.76
N GLY A 229 -8.91 5.65 6.14
CA GLY A 229 -10.23 5.90 5.61
C GLY A 229 -10.89 7.11 6.28
N ASN A 230 -11.95 7.60 5.66
CA ASN A 230 -12.81 8.60 6.28
C ASN A 230 -13.99 7.87 6.94
N ARG A 231 -14.14 8.00 8.26
CA ARG A 231 -15.21 7.33 9.02
C ARG A 231 -16.62 7.77 8.64
N ASP A 232 -16.79 8.88 7.93
CA ASP A 232 -18.08 9.28 7.34
C ASP A 232 -18.46 8.43 6.11
N PHE A 233 -17.50 7.67 5.54
CA PHE A 233 -17.68 6.84 4.35
C PHE A 233 -17.66 5.35 4.71
N ASN A 234 -18.85 4.74 4.71
CA ASN A 234 -19.05 3.34 5.06
C ASN A 234 -18.88 2.35 3.89
N MET A 235 -18.67 2.81 2.65
CA MET A 235 -18.54 1.92 1.49
C MET A 235 -17.09 1.70 1.04
N VAL A 236 -16.16 2.51 1.54
CA VAL A 236 -14.77 2.60 1.04
C VAL A 236 -13.83 1.70 1.85
N GLY A 237 -13.30 0.65 1.23
CA GLY A 237 -12.25 -0.20 1.82
C GLY A 237 -10.84 0.39 1.72
N GLY A 238 -9.87 -0.25 2.37
CA GLY A 238 -8.46 0.16 2.29
C GLY A 238 -7.82 -0.28 0.97
N ILE A 239 -7.62 -1.60 0.82
CA ILE A 239 -6.94 -2.22 -0.33
C ILE A 239 -7.76 -3.39 -0.89
N SER A 240 -7.90 -3.45 -2.22
CA SER A 240 -8.27 -4.66 -2.95
C SER A 240 -7.21 -5.01 -3.99
N VAL A 241 -6.81 -6.29 -4.02
CA VAL A 241 -5.99 -6.87 -5.09
C VAL A 241 -6.61 -8.18 -5.53
N SER A 242 -7.36 -8.16 -6.63
CA SER A 242 -8.30 -9.24 -6.97
C SER A 242 -8.24 -9.71 -8.43
N SER A 243 -8.51 -11.00 -8.66
CA SER A 243 -8.73 -11.59 -9.97
C SER A 243 -10.20 -12.01 -10.15
N LEU A 244 -10.99 -11.12 -10.75
CA LEU A 244 -12.42 -11.36 -10.95
C LEU A 244 -12.72 -12.15 -12.23
N THR A 245 -11.79 -12.17 -13.20
CA THR A 245 -11.98 -12.80 -14.51
C THR A 245 -11.03 -13.98 -14.75
N GLY A 246 -10.37 -14.48 -13.70
CA GLY A 246 -9.49 -15.66 -13.79
C GLY A 246 -8.11 -15.41 -14.39
N VAL A 247 -7.65 -14.15 -14.46
CA VAL A 247 -6.28 -13.79 -14.83
C VAL A 247 -5.37 -14.01 -13.61
N THR A 248 -4.18 -14.59 -13.79
CA THR A 248 -3.23 -14.79 -12.67
C THR A 248 -3.02 -13.51 -11.89
N ASN A 249 -3.04 -13.61 -10.57
CA ASN A 249 -2.78 -12.49 -9.68
C ASN A 249 -1.84 -12.91 -8.55
N LYS A 250 -0.78 -12.13 -8.36
CA LYS A 250 0.22 -12.32 -7.32
C LYS A 250 0.40 -11.01 -6.57
N PHE A 251 0.41 -11.06 -5.24
CA PHE A 251 0.58 -9.84 -4.45
C PHE A 251 1.49 -10.00 -3.23
N LEU A 252 2.11 -8.88 -2.84
CA LEU A 252 2.80 -8.68 -1.59
C LEU A 252 2.24 -7.41 -0.93
N VAL A 253 1.61 -7.57 0.22
CA VAL A 253 1.13 -6.45 1.06
C VAL A 253 1.94 -6.48 2.34
N LYS A 254 2.86 -5.53 2.50
CA LYS A 254 3.85 -5.58 3.58
C LYS A 254 4.05 -4.27 4.33
N GLY A 255 4.12 -4.30 5.65
CA GLY A 255 4.56 -3.13 6.44
C GLY A 255 3.60 -1.94 6.41
N ASN A 256 2.37 -2.11 5.90
CA ASN A 256 1.43 -1.02 5.76
C ASN A 256 0.64 -0.79 7.06
N THR A 257 0.19 0.44 7.26
CA THR A 257 -0.80 0.79 8.30
C THR A 257 -2.12 1.12 7.64
N LEU A 258 -3.18 0.38 7.96
CA LEU A 258 -4.53 0.54 7.42
C LEU A 258 -5.52 0.80 8.55
N ARG A 259 -6.14 1.98 8.56
CA ARG A 259 -7.09 2.37 9.60
C ARG A 259 -8.34 3.02 9.06
N ASP A 260 -9.45 2.90 9.81
CA ASP A 260 -10.67 3.67 9.58
C ASP A 260 -11.29 3.46 8.19
N ASN A 261 -11.05 2.29 7.57
CA ASN A 261 -11.68 1.91 6.31
C ASN A 261 -12.86 0.96 6.56
N ARG A 262 -13.68 0.69 5.55
CA ARG A 262 -14.73 -0.33 5.59
C ARG A 262 -14.21 -1.72 5.90
N TYR A 263 -13.02 -2.02 5.37
CA TYR A 263 -12.24 -3.24 5.60
C TYR A 263 -10.79 -2.87 5.33
N GLY A 264 -9.84 -3.60 5.92
CA GLY A 264 -8.42 -3.35 5.70
C GLY A 264 -7.97 -3.80 4.31
N PHE A 265 -7.90 -5.11 4.11
CA PHE A 265 -7.50 -5.74 2.85
C PHE A 265 -8.53 -6.75 2.35
N THR A 266 -8.72 -6.83 1.04
CA THR A 266 -9.44 -7.94 0.41
C THR A 266 -8.77 -8.47 -0.86
N SER A 267 -8.97 -9.76 -1.12
CA SER A 267 -8.63 -10.38 -2.40
C SER A 267 -9.73 -11.36 -2.80
N LEU A 268 -10.05 -11.38 -4.09
CA LEU A 268 -11.02 -12.30 -4.67
C LEU A 268 -10.44 -13.09 -5.85
N GLY A 269 -10.75 -14.38 -5.92
CA GLY A 269 -10.50 -15.26 -7.07
C GLY A 269 -9.39 -16.30 -6.86
N ASN A 270 -9.62 -17.53 -7.35
CA ASN A 270 -8.79 -18.71 -7.02
C ASN A 270 -7.40 -18.72 -7.63
N VAL A 271 -7.16 -17.88 -8.63
CA VAL A 271 -5.84 -17.64 -9.24
C VAL A 271 -5.11 -16.45 -8.60
N SER A 272 -5.67 -15.89 -7.53
CA SER A 272 -5.06 -14.84 -6.71
C SER A 272 -4.30 -15.48 -5.54
N THR A 273 -3.00 -15.26 -5.45
CA THR A 273 -2.13 -15.78 -4.38
C THR A 273 -1.21 -14.68 -3.88
N GLY A 274 -0.70 -14.79 -2.66
CA GLY A 274 0.17 -13.72 -2.16
C GLY A 274 0.65 -13.87 -0.73
N ILE A 275 1.26 -12.79 -0.25
CA ILE A 275 1.80 -12.65 1.10
C ILE A 275 1.24 -11.37 1.71
N ILE A 276 0.72 -11.47 2.93
CA ILE A 276 0.31 -10.33 3.76
C ILE A 276 1.18 -10.37 5.01
N GLN A 277 2.12 -9.44 5.13
CA GLN A 277 3.19 -9.52 6.11
C GLN A 277 3.41 -8.22 6.89
N ASP A 278 3.54 -8.29 8.22
CA ASP A 278 3.99 -7.18 9.08
C ASP A 278 3.12 -5.91 8.92
N ASN A 279 1.83 -6.04 8.61
CA ASN A 279 0.93 -4.88 8.48
C ASN A 279 0.16 -4.63 9.79
N ILE A 280 -0.27 -3.39 9.98
CA ILE A 280 -1.16 -2.97 11.06
C ILE A 280 -2.54 -2.68 10.45
N PHE A 281 -3.55 -3.44 10.83
CA PHE A 281 -4.96 -3.25 10.48
C PHE A 281 -5.74 -2.89 11.74
N GLU A 282 -6.19 -1.64 11.88
CA GLU A 282 -6.90 -1.20 13.08
C GLU A 282 -8.17 -0.44 12.74
N ASP A 283 -9.23 -0.62 13.51
CA ASP A 283 -10.43 0.22 13.43
C ASP A 283 -11.04 0.23 12.00
N ASN A 284 -10.92 -0.89 11.27
CA ASN A 284 -11.48 -1.02 9.91
C ASN A 284 -12.92 -1.51 9.98
N ASP A 285 -13.80 -0.66 10.52
CA ASP A 285 -15.17 -0.98 10.93
C ASP A 285 -16.19 0.11 10.51
N THR A 286 -15.89 0.93 9.50
CA THR A 286 -16.79 2.03 9.10
C THR A 286 -18.14 1.55 8.57
N GLU A 287 -18.20 0.33 8.02
CA GLU A 287 -19.45 -0.41 7.80
C GLU A 287 -19.77 -1.22 9.06
N THR A 288 -20.85 -0.83 9.74
CA THR A 288 -21.30 -1.46 10.99
C THR A 288 -22.05 -2.78 10.80
N ASN A 289 -22.50 -3.10 9.58
CA ASN A 289 -23.12 -4.38 9.29
C ASN A 289 -22.04 -5.44 8.95
N PRO A 290 -21.82 -6.46 9.80
CA PRO A 290 -20.77 -7.45 9.60
C PRO A 290 -20.96 -8.31 8.35
N MET A 291 -22.16 -8.33 7.75
CA MET A 291 -22.40 -9.03 6.47
C MET A 291 -21.94 -8.23 5.25
N ASN A 292 -21.69 -6.93 5.41
CA ASN A 292 -21.30 -6.04 4.33
C ASN A 292 -19.81 -5.69 4.37
N GLY A 293 -19.11 -5.87 5.49
CA GLY A 293 -17.71 -5.46 5.61
C GLY A 293 -17.17 -5.64 7.03
N GLY A 294 -16.13 -4.88 7.35
CA GLY A 294 -15.55 -4.80 8.68
C GLY A 294 -14.42 -5.80 8.97
N SER A 295 -13.91 -6.51 7.96
CA SER A 295 -12.76 -7.40 8.17
C SER A 295 -11.45 -6.60 8.15
N GLY A 296 -10.52 -6.95 9.04
CA GLY A 296 -9.11 -6.57 8.86
C GLY A 296 -8.56 -7.13 7.55
N ILE A 297 -8.75 -8.43 7.33
CA ILE A 297 -8.40 -9.14 6.08
C ILE A 297 -9.60 -10.00 5.64
N SER A 298 -9.99 -9.91 4.37
CA SER A 298 -11.05 -10.75 3.80
C SER A 298 -10.59 -11.45 2.52
N LEU A 299 -10.56 -12.78 2.53
CA LEU A 299 -10.17 -13.60 1.38
C LEU A 299 -11.39 -14.35 0.85
N TYR A 300 -11.73 -14.15 -0.43
CA TYR A 300 -12.93 -14.73 -1.05
C TYR A 300 -12.54 -15.57 -2.26
N ASN A 301 -12.73 -16.89 -2.16
CA ASN A 301 -12.26 -17.85 -3.17
C ASN A 301 -10.77 -17.67 -3.54
N THR A 302 -9.96 -17.03 -2.69
CA THR A 302 -8.56 -16.71 -2.97
C THR A 302 -7.71 -17.97 -2.93
N GLY A 303 -6.74 -18.09 -3.84
CA GLY A 303 -5.71 -19.12 -3.72
C GLY A 303 -4.84 -18.92 -2.47
N MET A 304 -3.83 -19.76 -2.29
CA MET A 304 -3.01 -19.75 -1.07
C MET A 304 -2.41 -18.36 -0.76
N VAL A 305 -2.69 -17.85 0.45
CA VAL A 305 -2.12 -16.64 1.01
C VAL A 305 -1.36 -16.94 2.30
N TYR A 306 -0.11 -16.48 2.37
CA TYR A 306 0.69 -16.54 3.61
C TYR A 306 0.48 -15.26 4.41
N ILE A 307 0.02 -15.39 5.64
CA ILE A 307 -0.31 -14.26 6.53
C ILE A 307 0.64 -14.33 7.73
N ILE A 308 1.52 -13.33 7.86
CA ILE A 308 2.69 -13.37 8.75
C ILE A 308 2.81 -12.08 9.54
N GLY A 309 2.98 -12.14 10.87
CA GLY A 309 3.40 -10.99 11.66
C GLY A 309 2.46 -9.77 11.65
N ASN A 310 1.20 -9.91 11.23
CA ASN A 310 0.28 -8.79 11.14
C ASN A 310 -0.37 -8.49 12.49
N GLU A 311 -0.63 -7.22 12.77
CA GLU A 311 -1.42 -6.77 13.89
C GLU A 311 -2.83 -6.42 13.40
N ILE A 312 -3.86 -7.11 13.89
CA ILE A 312 -5.24 -6.98 13.41
C ILE A 312 -6.14 -6.69 14.61
N ARG A 313 -6.67 -5.47 14.69
CA ARG A 313 -7.39 -5.00 15.87
C ARG A 313 -8.69 -4.26 15.56
N ARG A 314 -9.64 -4.35 16.50
CA ARG A 314 -10.84 -3.50 16.59
C ARG A 314 -11.62 -3.35 15.28
N SER A 315 -11.63 -4.41 14.48
CA SER A 315 -12.46 -4.53 13.27
C SER A 315 -13.69 -5.39 13.60
N LEU A 316 -14.71 -5.48 12.76
CA LEU A 316 -15.84 -6.40 13.00
C LEU A 316 -15.43 -7.87 12.92
N TRP A 317 -14.42 -8.14 12.10
CA TRP A 317 -13.77 -9.45 11.94
C TRP A 317 -12.26 -9.26 11.86
N GLY A 318 -11.48 -10.17 12.43
CA GLY A 318 -10.03 -10.19 12.23
C GLY A 318 -9.70 -10.62 10.79
N ILE A 319 -9.78 -11.92 10.55
CA ILE A 319 -9.64 -12.52 9.21
C ILE A 319 -10.90 -13.30 8.86
N THR A 320 -11.46 -13.07 7.66
CA THR A 320 -12.54 -13.89 7.11
C THR A 320 -12.06 -14.68 5.89
N LEU A 321 -12.18 -16.01 5.93
CA LEU A 321 -11.95 -16.90 4.79
C LEU A 321 -13.30 -17.35 4.25
N ILE A 322 -13.58 -17.10 2.98
CA ILE A 322 -14.92 -17.30 2.41
C ILE A 322 -14.84 -18.13 1.12
N GLY A 323 -15.78 -19.07 0.98
CA GLY A 323 -15.92 -19.90 -0.20
C GLY A 323 -14.80 -20.93 -0.29
N SER A 324 -13.95 -20.86 -1.31
CA SER A 324 -12.80 -21.75 -1.50
C SER A 324 -11.47 -21.11 -1.11
N ALA A 325 -11.47 -20.11 -0.24
CA ALA A 325 -10.25 -19.41 0.15
C ALA A 325 -9.25 -20.36 0.84
N LEU A 326 -7.95 -20.13 0.62
CA LEU A 326 -6.85 -20.87 1.22
C LEU A 326 -5.90 -19.90 1.93
N ALA A 327 -5.54 -20.21 3.17
CA ALA A 327 -4.61 -19.41 3.93
C ALA A 327 -3.69 -20.27 4.78
N ASN A 328 -2.46 -19.80 4.96
CA ASN A 328 -1.51 -20.31 5.93
C ASN A 328 -1.12 -19.14 6.83
N LEU A 329 -1.46 -19.25 8.11
CA LEU A 329 -1.17 -18.29 9.17
C LEU A 329 -0.04 -18.77 10.09
N GLY A 330 0.56 -19.94 9.83
CA GLY A 330 1.63 -20.51 10.64
C GLY A 330 1.75 -22.02 10.46
N SER A 331 2.94 -22.51 10.13
CA SER A 331 3.26 -23.93 9.87
C SER A 331 4.74 -24.19 10.16
N ASP A 332 5.04 -25.28 10.87
CA ASP A 332 6.40 -25.78 11.09
C ASP A 332 6.85 -26.79 10.02
N ASP A 333 5.96 -27.16 9.09
CA ASP A 333 6.28 -28.10 8.02
C ASP A 333 7.21 -27.45 6.99
N ALA A 334 8.25 -28.17 6.58
CA ALA A 334 9.27 -27.63 5.70
C ALA A 334 8.76 -27.25 4.29
N GLU A 335 7.65 -27.85 3.83
CA GLU A 335 7.08 -27.63 2.49
C GLU A 335 6.23 -26.36 2.39
N ASP A 336 5.65 -25.90 3.51
CA ASP A 336 4.78 -24.72 3.58
C ASP A 336 5.08 -23.87 4.82
N ILE A 337 6.36 -23.81 5.20
CA ILE A 337 6.84 -23.12 6.39
C ILE A 337 6.28 -21.70 6.49
N ASN A 338 5.69 -21.39 7.64
CA ASN A 338 5.20 -20.07 7.98
C ASN A 338 5.44 -19.81 9.48
N PRO A 339 6.20 -18.77 9.86
CA PRO A 339 6.50 -18.51 11.27
C PRO A 339 5.30 -18.01 12.10
N GLY A 340 4.16 -17.72 11.47
CA GLY A 340 3.00 -17.12 12.12
C GLY A 340 3.28 -15.72 12.66
N GLY A 341 3.09 -15.52 13.96
CA GLY A 341 3.36 -14.26 14.64
C GLY A 341 2.29 -13.18 14.45
N ASN A 342 1.11 -13.52 13.92
CA ASN A 342 0.01 -12.55 13.84
C ASN A 342 -0.56 -12.29 15.23
N ILE A 343 -0.98 -11.04 15.47
CA ILE A 343 -1.54 -10.56 16.74
C ILE A 343 -2.96 -10.08 16.49
N PHE A 344 -3.91 -10.58 17.29
CA PHE A 344 -5.32 -10.24 17.20
C PHE A 344 -5.81 -9.61 18.50
N SER A 345 -6.64 -8.57 18.39
CA SER A 345 -7.21 -7.89 19.54
C SER A 345 -8.57 -7.29 19.23
N GLU A 346 -9.58 -7.58 20.06
CA GLU A 346 -10.87 -6.88 20.04
C GLU A 346 -11.61 -6.84 18.68
N ASN A 347 -11.31 -7.79 17.78
CA ASN A 347 -12.06 -7.89 16.53
C ASN A 347 -13.39 -8.58 16.82
N GLY A 348 -14.52 -7.91 16.67
CA GLY A 348 -15.77 -8.47 17.13
C GLY A 348 -17.02 -7.80 16.61
N ASN A 349 -18.11 -8.56 16.61
CA ASN A 349 -19.44 -8.11 16.24
C ASN A 349 -20.49 -8.89 17.03
N GLY A 350 -21.67 -8.32 17.20
CA GLY A 350 -22.76 -8.99 17.94
C GLY A 350 -22.49 -9.27 19.42
N GLY A 351 -21.41 -8.74 20.00
CA GLY A 351 -20.96 -9.03 21.37
C GLY A 351 -19.92 -10.15 21.47
N GLU A 352 -19.57 -10.77 20.34
CA GLU A 352 -18.59 -11.87 20.26
C GLU A 352 -17.30 -11.40 19.58
N ILE A 353 -16.19 -12.10 19.86
CA ILE A 353 -14.87 -11.83 19.27
C ILE A 353 -14.58 -12.87 18.17
N TYR A 354 -14.11 -12.40 17.02
CA TYR A 354 -13.78 -13.20 15.85
C TYR A 354 -12.39 -12.84 15.33
N ALA A 355 -11.35 -13.46 15.87
CA ALA A 355 -9.98 -13.30 15.38
C ALA A 355 -9.82 -13.95 14.00
N LEU A 356 -10.33 -15.17 13.82
CA LEU A 356 -10.41 -15.86 12.54
C LEU A 356 -11.78 -16.50 12.35
N PHE A 357 -12.40 -16.22 11.21
CA PHE A 357 -13.64 -16.84 10.77
C PHE A 357 -13.34 -17.69 9.53
N ASN A 358 -13.11 -19.01 9.72
CA ASN A 358 -12.90 -19.96 8.64
C ASN A 358 -14.23 -20.46 8.07
N ASN A 359 -14.86 -19.67 7.20
CA ASN A 359 -16.11 -20.05 6.53
C ASN A 359 -15.85 -20.83 5.24
N THR A 360 -14.95 -21.81 5.31
CA THR A 360 -14.57 -22.69 4.21
C THR A 360 -14.46 -24.14 4.71
N PRO A 361 -14.60 -25.15 3.82
CA PRO A 361 -14.32 -26.54 4.18
C PRO A 361 -12.82 -26.86 4.23
N ASN A 362 -11.93 -25.87 4.01
CA ASN A 362 -10.50 -26.09 3.91
C ASN A 362 -9.85 -25.98 5.28
N GLU A 363 -8.86 -26.85 5.52
CA GLU A 363 -7.99 -26.77 6.69
C GLU A 363 -7.12 -25.50 6.65
N VAL A 364 -6.81 -24.96 7.84
CA VAL A 364 -5.97 -23.78 8.00
C VAL A 364 -4.88 -24.09 9.02
N LYS A 365 -3.61 -23.98 8.61
CA LYS A 365 -2.48 -24.00 9.54
C LYS A 365 -2.28 -22.60 10.09
N ALA A 366 -2.34 -22.45 11.41
CA ALA A 366 -2.33 -21.16 12.11
C ALA A 366 -1.50 -21.22 13.41
N LEU A 367 -0.36 -21.92 13.36
CA LEU A 367 0.57 -22.04 14.47
C LEU A 367 1.24 -20.69 14.80
N HIS A 368 1.76 -20.57 16.01
CA HIS A 368 2.58 -19.46 16.51
C HIS A 368 1.94 -18.08 16.42
N ASN A 369 0.62 -17.98 16.50
CA ASN A 369 -0.10 -16.70 16.53
C ASN A 369 -0.48 -16.29 17.96
N CYS A 370 -0.65 -14.99 18.18
CA CYS A 370 -1.33 -14.48 19.36
C CYS A 370 -2.78 -14.07 19.04
N TRP A 371 -3.72 -14.91 19.43
CA TRP A 371 -5.16 -14.79 19.20
C TRP A 371 -5.88 -13.74 20.05
N ILE A 372 -5.34 -13.39 21.22
CA ILE A 372 -5.90 -12.36 22.08
C ILE A 372 -4.76 -11.60 22.77
N GLU A 373 -4.49 -10.40 22.26
CA GLU A 373 -3.41 -9.54 22.72
C GLU A 373 -3.54 -9.15 24.20
N GLY A 374 -2.39 -9.05 24.87
CA GLY A 374 -2.32 -8.54 26.24
C GLY A 374 -2.81 -9.52 27.30
N GLN A 375 -3.15 -10.76 26.93
CA GLN A 375 -3.47 -11.82 27.88
C GLN A 375 -2.67 -13.10 27.62
N GLN A 376 -2.48 -13.89 28.68
CA GLN A 376 -1.98 -15.26 28.56
C GLN A 376 -3.16 -16.17 28.25
N SER A 377 -3.30 -16.60 27.00
CA SER A 377 -4.40 -17.47 26.59
C SER A 377 -4.18 -18.92 27.02
N THR A 378 -5.26 -19.60 27.36
CA THR A 378 -5.37 -21.07 27.32
C THR A 378 -5.85 -21.53 25.95
N ALA A 379 -5.84 -22.84 25.68
CA ALA A 379 -6.38 -23.38 24.42
C ALA A 379 -7.89 -23.11 24.29
N GLU A 380 -8.63 -23.09 25.40
CA GLU A 380 -10.06 -22.75 25.42
C GLU A 380 -10.32 -21.29 25.05
N ASP A 381 -9.45 -20.37 25.52
CA ASP A 381 -9.56 -18.95 25.14
C ASP A 381 -9.28 -18.75 23.64
N VAL A 382 -8.30 -19.48 23.09
CA VAL A 382 -7.98 -19.43 21.66
C VAL A 382 -9.10 -20.01 20.81
N GLU A 383 -9.63 -21.17 21.21
CA GLU A 383 -10.79 -21.80 20.56
C GLU A 383 -11.98 -20.82 20.49
N GLY A 384 -12.25 -20.09 21.57
CA GLY A 384 -13.38 -19.16 21.66
C GLY A 384 -13.34 -17.95 20.72
N VAL A 385 -12.23 -17.69 20.02
CA VAL A 385 -12.10 -16.58 19.06
C VAL A 385 -11.85 -17.03 17.63
N ILE A 386 -11.85 -18.35 17.38
CA ILE A 386 -11.69 -18.97 16.08
C ILE A 386 -13.00 -19.68 15.74
N SER A 387 -13.56 -19.41 14.57
CA SER A 387 -14.69 -20.17 14.05
C SER A 387 -14.23 -21.18 13.00
N HIS A 388 -14.54 -22.45 13.21
CA HIS A 388 -14.10 -23.57 12.36
C HIS A 388 -14.95 -24.85 12.58
N VAL A 389 -14.38 -26.03 12.30
CA VAL A 389 -15.07 -27.35 12.35
C VAL A 389 -15.79 -27.66 13.67
N VAL A 390 -15.33 -27.11 14.80
CA VAL A 390 -15.96 -27.31 16.12
C VAL A 390 -17.31 -26.59 16.21
N ASP A 391 -17.45 -25.43 15.56
CA ASP A 391 -18.71 -24.66 15.50
C ASP A 391 -19.68 -25.20 14.45
N ASP A 392 -19.16 -25.61 13.30
CA ASP A 392 -19.92 -26.20 12.21
C ASP A 392 -19.13 -27.36 11.57
N PRO A 393 -19.64 -28.60 11.63
CA PRO A 393 -18.92 -29.78 11.14
C PRO A 393 -18.69 -29.82 9.62
N THR A 394 -19.20 -28.84 8.87
CA THR A 394 -18.95 -28.69 7.43
C THR A 394 -17.73 -27.82 7.11
N LEU A 395 -17.19 -27.11 8.11
CA LEU A 395 -16.02 -26.26 7.97
C LEU A 395 -14.72 -27.05 8.18
N GLY A 396 -13.61 -26.52 7.69
CA GLY A 396 -12.29 -27.12 7.85
C GLY A 396 -11.67 -26.81 9.22
N GLU A 397 -10.81 -27.71 9.69
CA GLU A 397 -10.10 -27.57 10.96
C GLU A 397 -9.08 -26.42 10.92
N VAL A 398 -8.90 -25.75 12.05
CA VAL A 398 -7.85 -24.72 12.22
C VAL A 398 -6.86 -25.26 13.23
N PHE A 399 -5.61 -25.45 12.81
CA PHE A 399 -4.53 -25.92 13.66
C PHE A 399 -3.82 -24.71 14.26
N PHE A 400 -4.00 -24.45 15.55
CA PHE A 400 -3.48 -23.24 16.21
C PHE A 400 -2.46 -23.51 17.34
N ASP A 401 -2.20 -24.77 17.68
CA ASP A 401 -1.21 -25.15 18.70
C ASP A 401 0.15 -25.47 18.04
N PRO A 402 1.27 -24.90 18.51
CA PRO A 402 1.39 -23.93 19.61
C PRO A 402 0.90 -22.53 19.24
N PHE A 403 0.45 -21.75 20.23
CA PHE A 403 0.13 -20.32 20.12
C PHE A 403 0.96 -19.51 21.14
N ILE A 404 1.16 -18.21 20.88
CA ILE A 404 2.20 -17.39 21.57
C ILE A 404 1.66 -16.19 22.37
N CYS A 405 0.38 -16.15 22.77
CA CYS A 405 -0.15 -15.03 23.55
C CYS A 405 0.39 -14.96 24.98
N GLY A 406 0.80 -13.76 25.40
CA GLY A 406 1.19 -13.44 26.76
C GLY A 406 0.89 -11.98 27.10
N ILE A 407 0.68 -11.71 28.39
CA ILE A 407 0.60 -10.34 28.90
C ILE A 407 2.01 -9.72 28.75
N GLU A 408 2.18 -8.70 27.91
CA GLU A 408 3.26 -7.73 28.12
C GLU A 408 2.95 -6.89 29.36
N MET A 409 3.06 -7.52 30.53
CA MET A 409 3.29 -6.80 31.78
C MET A 409 4.29 -7.59 32.58
N ASN A 410 5.54 -7.34 32.24
CA ASN A 410 6.59 -7.43 33.22
C ASN A 410 7.42 -6.14 33.24
N THR A 411 6.82 -5.09 33.81
CA THR A 411 7.53 -4.15 34.68
C THR A 411 7.55 -4.65 36.13
N ASN A 412 7.47 -5.97 36.39
CA ASN A 412 8.03 -6.45 37.65
C ASN A 412 9.51 -6.15 37.56
N GLU A 413 9.89 -5.16 38.36
CA GLU A 413 11.17 -5.05 39.02
C GLU A 413 12.28 -5.77 38.29
N LEU A 414 13.16 -5.04 37.61
CA LEU A 414 14.60 -5.32 37.54
C LEU A 414 14.94 -6.74 38.01
N ASN A 415 14.53 -7.77 37.26
CA ASN A 415 15.00 -9.12 37.49
C ASN A 415 16.34 -9.13 36.81
N LYS A 416 17.28 -8.51 37.53
CA LYS A 416 18.70 -8.80 37.61
C LYS A 416 19.13 -9.63 36.42
N SER A 417 19.55 -8.93 35.38
CA SER A 417 20.13 -9.46 34.15
C SER A 417 20.76 -10.83 34.35
N ASP A 418 20.39 -11.79 33.49
CA ASP A 418 20.90 -13.18 33.46
C ASP A 418 22.42 -13.28 33.29
N PHE A 419 23.08 -12.14 33.12
CA PHE A 419 24.51 -12.00 33.22
C PHE A 419 24.89 -10.73 33.98
N LYS A 420 26.13 -10.65 34.44
CA LYS A 420 26.75 -9.43 34.99
C LYS A 420 27.93 -9.06 34.12
N ILE A 421 28.13 -7.76 33.90
CA ILE A 421 29.37 -7.23 33.32
C ILE A 421 30.15 -6.43 34.37
N TYR A 422 31.44 -6.74 34.54
CA TYR A 422 32.31 -5.99 35.44
C TYR A 422 33.80 -6.12 35.06
N PRO A 423 34.62 -5.10 35.32
CA PRO A 423 34.22 -3.79 35.80
C PRO A 423 33.45 -3.02 34.71
N ASN A 424 32.50 -2.19 35.16
CA ASN A 424 31.82 -1.23 34.32
C ASN A 424 31.75 0.09 35.12
N PRO A 425 32.52 1.14 34.75
CA PRO A 425 33.25 1.30 33.48
C PRO A 425 34.44 0.37 33.28
N ALA A 426 34.65 -0.08 32.04
CA ALA A 426 35.77 -0.90 31.58
C ALA A 426 36.89 -0.03 30.97
N GLN A 427 38.13 -0.50 31.02
CA GLN A 427 39.28 0.14 30.34
C GLN A 427 39.71 -0.69 29.12
N ASN A 428 40.34 -1.84 29.36
CA ASN A 428 40.89 -2.70 28.30
C ASN A 428 40.13 -4.03 28.18
N SER A 429 39.28 -4.36 29.16
CA SER A 429 38.50 -5.59 29.20
C SER A 429 37.35 -5.47 30.19
N PHE A 430 36.34 -6.32 30.02
CA PHE A 430 35.32 -6.59 31.02
C PHE A 430 35.03 -8.08 31.09
N THR A 431 34.60 -8.56 32.24
CA THR A 431 34.14 -9.93 32.43
C THR A 431 32.64 -9.97 32.27
N ILE A 432 32.15 -10.93 31.49
CA ILE A 432 30.75 -11.35 31.50
C ILE A 432 30.61 -12.60 32.39
N GLN A 433 29.67 -12.59 33.32
CA GLN A 433 29.36 -13.71 34.20
C GLN A 433 27.90 -14.13 34.06
N SER A 434 27.63 -15.38 33.73
CA SER A 434 26.29 -15.98 33.57
C SER A 434 26.38 -17.49 33.72
N ASN A 435 25.34 -18.18 34.16
CA ASN A 435 25.35 -19.66 34.24
C ASN A 435 25.03 -20.33 32.89
N GLU A 436 24.67 -19.55 31.87
CA GLU A 436 24.31 -20.05 30.54
C GLU A 436 25.45 -19.82 29.54
N ASN A 437 25.59 -20.71 28.56
CA ASN A 437 26.50 -20.54 27.42
C ASN A 437 25.81 -19.75 26.32
N GLY A 438 26.57 -18.96 25.55
CA GLY A 438 25.95 -18.12 24.54
C GLY A 438 26.89 -17.20 23.79
N SER A 439 26.33 -16.47 22.84
CA SER A 439 27.04 -15.44 22.07
C SER A 439 26.97 -14.10 22.78
N VAL A 440 28.10 -13.40 22.82
CA VAL A 440 28.24 -12.04 23.33
C VAL A 440 28.51 -11.13 22.15
N LYS A 441 27.71 -10.10 21.97
CA LYS A 441 27.86 -9.10 20.90
C LYS A 441 27.94 -7.72 21.52
N ILE A 442 28.82 -6.87 21.00
CA ILE A 442 28.98 -5.49 21.44
C ILE A 442 28.59 -4.59 20.28
N PHE A 443 27.69 -3.64 20.55
CA PHE A 443 27.20 -2.67 19.57
C PHE A 443 27.53 -1.25 20.01
N ASP A 444 27.80 -0.37 19.05
CA ASP A 444 27.79 1.06 19.29
C ASP A 444 26.34 1.62 19.35
N LEU A 445 26.19 2.91 19.66
CA LEU A 445 24.88 3.56 19.78
C LEU A 445 24.11 3.67 18.45
N ASN A 446 24.77 3.48 17.31
CA ASN A 446 24.13 3.45 16.00
C ASN A 446 23.71 2.01 15.62
N GLY A 447 23.85 1.05 16.52
CA GLY A 447 23.50 -0.36 16.28
C GLY A 447 24.55 -1.13 15.47
N LYS A 448 25.73 -0.55 15.20
CA LYS A 448 26.79 -1.25 14.48
C LYS A 448 27.48 -2.25 15.41
N LEU A 449 27.58 -3.50 14.98
CA LEU A 449 28.34 -4.55 15.67
C LEU A 449 29.83 -4.21 15.65
N VAL A 450 30.44 -4.02 16.82
CA VAL A 450 31.87 -3.67 16.96
C VAL A 450 32.72 -4.85 17.42
N GLN A 451 32.14 -5.85 18.10
CA GLN A 451 32.84 -7.07 18.51
C GLN A 451 31.85 -8.21 18.79
N SER A 452 32.27 -9.45 18.58
CA SER A 452 31.48 -10.64 18.91
C SER A 452 32.38 -11.75 19.48
N GLU A 453 31.88 -12.47 20.48
CA GLU A 453 32.61 -13.51 21.21
C GLU A 453 31.65 -14.64 21.64
N MET A 454 32.16 -15.87 21.82
CA MET A 454 31.39 -16.97 22.40
C MET A 454 31.79 -17.23 23.85
N LYS A 455 30.81 -17.28 24.77
CA LYS A 455 31.00 -17.66 26.17
C LYS A 455 30.62 -19.14 26.35
N THR A 456 31.58 -19.93 26.81
CA THR A 456 31.44 -21.38 27.04
C THR A 456 31.65 -21.80 28.49
N GLU A 457 31.90 -20.83 29.39
CA GLU A 457 32.17 -21.01 30.81
C GLU A 457 31.36 -19.99 31.62
N ASP A 458 31.13 -20.22 32.91
CA ASP A 458 30.29 -19.35 33.78
C ASP A 458 30.77 -17.89 33.85
N SER A 459 32.06 -17.67 33.62
CA SER A 459 32.65 -16.34 33.47
C SER A 459 33.62 -16.31 32.31
N LYS A 460 33.57 -15.27 31.48
CA LYS A 460 34.54 -15.05 30.40
C LYS A 460 35.05 -13.62 30.44
N LEU A 461 36.37 -13.45 30.41
CA LEU A 461 37.01 -12.15 30.20
C LEU A 461 36.97 -11.80 28.71
N ILE A 462 36.44 -10.62 28.39
CA ILE A 462 36.37 -10.10 27.03
C ILE A 462 37.33 -8.91 26.93
N PRO A 463 38.45 -9.05 26.19
CA PRO A 463 39.31 -7.91 25.86
C PRO A 463 38.59 -7.00 24.87
N ILE A 464 38.67 -5.69 25.09
CA ILE A 464 38.08 -4.67 24.22
C ILE A 464 39.15 -3.69 23.74
N ASN A 465 39.08 -3.33 22.46
CA ASN A 465 39.86 -2.24 21.89
C ASN A 465 38.88 -1.23 21.24
N LEU A 466 38.09 -0.58 22.09
CA LEU A 466 37.01 0.30 21.70
C LEU A 466 37.33 1.75 22.12
N PRO A 467 36.98 2.75 21.30
CA PRO A 467 37.04 4.15 21.72
C PRO A 467 36.28 4.41 23.03
N LYS A 468 36.65 5.48 23.74
CA LYS A 468 35.92 5.91 24.94
C LYS A 468 34.48 6.25 24.55
N GLY A 469 33.52 5.67 25.24
CA GLY A 469 32.12 5.81 24.84
C GLY A 469 31.18 4.87 25.58
N VAL A 470 29.92 4.90 25.16
CA VAL A 470 28.86 4.01 25.65
C VAL A 470 28.56 2.98 24.57
N TYR A 471 28.48 1.72 24.99
CA TYR A 471 28.21 0.56 24.15
C TYR A 471 27.09 -0.28 24.75
N LEU A 472 26.47 -1.12 23.92
CA LEU A 472 25.49 -2.11 24.35
C LEU A 472 26.11 -3.50 24.20
N VAL A 473 26.16 -4.24 25.30
CA VAL A 473 26.60 -5.64 25.33
C VAL A 473 25.37 -6.51 25.36
N GLU A 474 25.14 -7.24 24.29
CA GLU A 474 24.07 -8.21 24.14
C GLU A 474 24.63 -9.61 24.44
N PHE A 475 23.91 -10.37 25.26
CA PHE A 475 24.17 -11.78 25.49
C PHE A 475 22.95 -12.60 25.05
N ASN A 476 23.18 -13.57 24.16
CA ASN A 476 22.16 -14.48 23.67
C ASN A 476 22.56 -15.91 24.00
N SER A 477 21.78 -16.57 24.87
CA SER A 477 21.98 -17.95 25.32
C SER A 477 21.28 -19.00 24.45
N GLY A 478 20.57 -18.58 23.40
CA GLY A 478 19.68 -19.42 22.59
C GLY A 478 18.28 -19.58 23.19
N LYS A 479 18.12 -19.40 24.51
CA LYS A 479 16.81 -19.37 25.20
C LYS A 479 16.33 -17.95 25.48
N ALA A 480 17.27 -17.05 25.80
CA ALA A 480 16.97 -15.68 26.18
C ALA A 480 18.03 -14.73 25.62
N LYS A 481 17.61 -13.49 25.41
CA LYS A 481 18.42 -12.40 24.90
C LYS A 481 18.35 -11.24 25.90
N SER A 482 19.49 -10.81 26.43
CA SER A 482 19.57 -9.70 27.39
C SER A 482 20.66 -8.72 26.97
N THR A 483 20.46 -7.43 27.28
CA THR A 483 21.38 -6.36 26.92
C THR A 483 21.77 -5.54 28.14
N GLN A 484 23.05 -5.20 28.27
CA GLN A 484 23.57 -4.31 29.32
C GLN A 484 24.44 -3.20 28.73
N LYS A 485 24.31 -2.01 29.31
CA LYS A 485 25.14 -0.85 28.97
C LYS A 485 26.57 -1.05 29.47
N LEU A 486 27.55 -0.92 28.58
CA LEU A 486 28.99 -0.89 28.90
C LEU A 486 29.53 0.53 28.71
N ILE A 487 30.29 1.03 29.69
CA ILE A 487 30.98 2.32 29.62
C ILE A 487 32.48 2.04 29.45
N VAL A 488 33.10 2.52 28.38
CA VAL A 488 34.55 2.36 28.12
C VAL A 488 35.27 3.68 28.41
N ARG A 489 36.33 3.65 29.22
CA ARG A 489 37.05 4.83 29.74
C ARG A 489 38.49 4.96 29.28
#